data_AF-A0A844G7A7-F1
#
_entry.id   AF-A0A844G7A7-F1
#
_cell.length_a   1.000
_cell.length_b   1.000
_cell.length_c   1.000
_cell.angle_alpha   90.00
_cell.angle_beta   90.00
_cell.angle_gamma   90.00
#
_symmetry.space_group_name_H-M   'P 1'
#
loop_
_entity.id
_entity.type
_entity.pdbx_description
1 polymer ?
#
loop_
_entity_poly.entity_id
_entity_poly.type
_entity_poly.pdbx_seq_one_letter_code
_entity_poly.pdbx_strand_id
1 'polypeptide(L)'
;MKRPIELKMRFVVNWTLRHYHSDLKHDFAFIQMYDPDRFIWITHECGTHFARFWKSEELPESGKSVPYLFGTATRERLVDNELEALRNCFNEAVHDFYLIEPKIGTFRKIRQKEAVAMLEEHTENLHKLWQEEKRNVA
;
A
#
# COMPACT_ATOMS: atom_id res chain seq x y z
N MET A 1 -10.12 -0.75 12.91
CA MET A 1 -8.70 -0.98 13.29
C MET A 1 -8.61 -1.43 14.75
N LYS A 2 -7.75 -2.39 15.08
CA LYS A 2 -7.50 -2.82 16.47
C LYS A 2 -6.67 -1.75 17.23
N ARG A 3 -7.10 -1.41 18.45
CA ARG A 3 -6.43 -0.41 19.34
C ARG A 3 -4.91 -0.64 19.51
N PRO A 4 -4.38 -1.87 19.59
CA PRO A 4 -2.93 -2.10 19.67
C PRO A 4 -2.15 -1.65 18.42
N ILE A 5 -2.71 -1.75 17.21
CA ILE A 5 -2.05 -1.28 15.98
C ILE A 5 -1.97 0.25 15.99
N GLU A 6 -3.08 0.91 16.35
CA GLU A 6 -3.14 2.37 16.45
C GLU A 6 -2.07 2.91 17.41
N LEU A 7 -1.93 2.31 18.59
CA LEU A 7 -0.93 2.71 19.57
C LEU A 7 0.50 2.51 19.06
N LYS A 8 0.77 1.42 18.34
CA LYS A 8 2.08 1.16 17.72
C LYS A 8 2.40 2.19 16.63
N MET A 9 1.43 2.53 15.77
CA MET A 9 1.61 3.57 14.75
C MET A 9 1.89 4.95 15.39
N ARG A 10 1.11 5.32 16.42
CA ARG A 10 1.35 6.56 17.20
C ARG A 10 2.75 6.60 17.78
N PHE A 11 3.20 5.48 18.35
CA PHE A 11 4.54 5.37 18.90
C PHE A 11 5.61 5.59 17.82
N VAL A 12 5.53 4.88 16.68
CA VAL A 12 6.50 5.04 15.58
C VAL A 12 6.54 6.47 15.06
N VAL A 13 5.37 7.09 14.84
CA VAL A 13 5.30 8.48 14.34
C VAL A 13 5.96 9.46 15.30
N ASN A 14 5.69 9.36 16.61
CA ASN A 14 6.31 10.25 17.60
C ASN A 14 7.83 10.19 17.63
N TRP A 15 8.43 9.06 17.23
CA TRP A 15 9.88 8.87 17.17
C TRP A 15 10.50 9.17 15.81
N THR A 16 9.74 8.94 14.74
CA THR A 16 10.27 8.98 13.38
C THR A 16 9.98 10.32 12.71
N LEU A 17 8.74 10.81 12.79
CA LEU A 17 8.34 12.03 12.11
C LEU A 17 8.78 13.25 12.91
N ARG A 18 9.35 14.23 12.22
CA ARG A 18 9.78 15.51 12.82
C ARG A 18 8.88 16.67 12.39
N HIS A 19 8.41 16.65 11.15
CA HIS A 19 7.75 17.81 10.54
C HIS A 19 6.25 17.60 10.28
N TYR A 20 5.82 16.39 9.92
CA TYR A 20 4.46 16.15 9.40
C TYR A 20 3.64 15.19 10.27
N HIS A 21 3.60 15.42 11.59
CA HIS A 21 2.83 14.59 12.52
C HIS A 21 1.33 14.47 12.18
N SER A 22 0.79 15.42 11.40
CA SER A 22 -0.57 15.39 10.87
C SER A 22 -0.84 14.22 9.93
N ASP A 23 0.19 13.68 9.27
CA ASP A 23 0.06 12.58 8.31
C ASP A 23 -0.55 11.34 8.95
N LEU A 24 -0.29 11.11 10.25
CA LEU A 24 -0.91 10.02 10.98
C LEU A 24 -2.44 10.11 11.04
N LYS A 25 -3.03 11.32 10.97
CA LYS A 25 -4.50 11.47 10.87
C LYS A 25 -5.01 11.02 9.51
N HIS A 26 -4.27 11.34 8.45
CA HIS A 26 -4.59 10.87 7.09
C HIS A 26 -4.42 9.36 7.00
N ASP A 27 -3.40 8.80 7.66
CA ASP A 27 -3.18 7.37 7.78
C ASP A 27 -4.37 6.65 8.42
N PHE A 28 -4.88 7.16 9.53
CA PHE A 28 -6.06 6.59 10.16
C PHE A 28 -7.33 6.77 9.34
N ALA A 29 -7.52 7.90 8.67
CA ALA A 29 -8.65 8.11 7.77
C ALA A 29 -8.63 7.09 6.62
N PHE A 30 -7.46 6.85 6.02
CA PHE A 30 -7.27 5.84 4.99
C PHE A 30 -7.66 4.43 5.49
N ILE A 31 -7.13 4.01 6.64
CA ILE A 31 -7.42 2.68 7.21
C ILE A 31 -8.90 2.52 7.53
N GLN A 32 -9.57 3.57 8.02
CA GLN A 32 -11.00 3.55 8.32
C GLN A 32 -11.87 3.51 7.06
N MET A 33 -11.49 4.26 6.02
CA MET A 33 -12.26 4.39 4.79
C MET A 33 -12.17 3.15 3.90
N TYR A 34 -10.97 2.58 3.75
CA TYR A 34 -10.73 1.49 2.80
C TYR A 34 -10.71 0.09 3.45
N ASP A 35 -10.68 0.00 4.78
CA ASP A 35 -10.61 -1.27 5.53
C ASP A 35 -9.66 -2.32 4.92
N PRO A 36 -8.37 -1.96 4.68
CA PRO A 36 -7.45 -2.85 3.98
C PRO A 36 -7.16 -4.11 4.80
N ASP A 37 -7.06 -5.26 4.14
CA ASP A 37 -6.67 -6.51 4.81
C ASP A 37 -5.21 -6.46 5.27
N ARG A 38 -4.36 -5.88 4.42
CA ARG A 38 -2.93 -5.63 4.67
C ARG A 38 -2.39 -4.47 3.83
N PHE A 39 -1.33 -3.83 4.31
CA PHE A 39 -0.58 -2.79 3.59
C PHE A 39 0.85 -2.68 4.11
N ILE A 40 1.72 -2.07 3.31
CA ILE A 40 3.05 -1.65 3.75
C ILE A 40 2.96 -0.17 4.15
N TRP A 41 3.23 0.12 5.41
CA TRP A 41 3.36 1.48 5.90
C TRP A 41 4.82 1.88 5.89
N ILE A 42 5.12 2.97 5.20
CA ILE A 42 6.46 3.51 5.05
C ILE A 42 6.52 4.81 5.82
N THR A 43 7.54 4.97 6.66
CA THR A 43 7.71 6.17 7.49
C THR A 43 9.07 6.80 7.27
N HIS A 44 9.10 8.13 7.26
CA HIS A 44 10.29 8.96 7.14
C HIS A 44 10.15 10.20 8.04
N GLU A 45 11.22 10.93 8.30
CA GLU A 45 11.16 12.14 9.14
C GLU A 45 10.22 13.22 8.60
N CYS A 46 10.00 13.22 7.27
CA CYS A 46 9.16 14.17 6.57
C CYS A 46 7.78 13.62 6.17
N GLY A 47 7.35 12.46 6.65
CA GLY A 47 5.98 11.99 6.41
C GLY A 47 5.83 10.48 6.32
N THR A 48 4.66 10.05 5.87
CA THR A 48 4.30 8.63 5.70
C THR A 48 3.81 8.32 4.30
N HIS A 49 3.82 7.03 3.95
CA HIS A 49 3.25 6.51 2.70
C HIS A 49 2.68 5.11 2.92
N PHE A 50 1.73 4.71 2.06
CA PHE A 50 1.21 3.35 2.01
C PHE A 50 1.44 2.74 0.65
N ALA A 51 2.08 1.56 0.63
CA ALA A 51 1.96 0.66 -0.50
C ALA A 51 0.77 -0.28 -0.26
N ARG A 52 -0.23 -0.21 -1.16
CA ARG A 52 -1.49 -0.95 -1.03
C ARG A 52 -1.43 -2.31 -1.69
N PHE A 53 -2.03 -3.31 -1.03
CA PHE A 53 -2.40 -4.57 -1.66
C PHE A 53 -3.83 -4.45 -2.18
N TRP A 54 -3.96 -3.97 -3.42
CA TRP A 54 -5.24 -3.73 -4.06
C TRP A 54 -6.07 -5.01 -4.21
N LYS A 55 -7.36 -4.94 -3.91
CA LYS A 55 -8.29 -6.01 -4.28
C LYS A 55 -8.81 -5.77 -5.70
N SER A 56 -9.14 -6.84 -6.41
CA SER A 56 -9.61 -6.72 -7.80
C SER A 56 -10.90 -5.88 -7.87
N GLU A 57 -11.78 -6.00 -6.88
CA GLU A 57 -13.03 -5.24 -6.76
C GLU A 57 -12.85 -3.75 -6.41
N GLU A 58 -11.67 -3.34 -5.92
CA GLU A 58 -11.35 -1.92 -5.68
C GLU A 58 -10.84 -1.23 -6.95
N LEU A 59 -10.52 -2.00 -7.99
CA LEU A 59 -9.88 -1.51 -9.20
C LEU A 59 -10.90 -1.34 -10.33
N PRO A 60 -10.58 -0.50 -11.35
CA PRO A 60 -11.44 -0.35 -12.52
C PRO A 60 -11.70 -1.69 -13.22
N GLU A 61 -12.86 -1.83 -13.84
CA GLU A 61 -13.15 -3.01 -14.69
C GLU A 61 -12.16 -3.12 -15.86
N SER A 62 -12.05 -4.33 -16.42
CA SER A 62 -11.21 -4.60 -17.58
C SER A 62 -11.46 -3.63 -18.73
N GLY A 63 -10.39 -2.99 -19.22
CA GLY A 63 -10.45 -2.01 -20.31
C GLY A 63 -10.93 -0.62 -19.92
N LYS A 64 -11.42 -0.40 -18.69
CA LYS A 64 -11.79 0.94 -18.20
C LYS A 64 -10.57 1.65 -17.64
N SER A 65 -10.47 2.94 -17.96
CA SER A 65 -9.46 3.84 -17.39
C SER A 65 -10.14 4.86 -16.48
N VAL A 66 -9.49 5.18 -15.35
CA VAL A 66 -9.97 6.18 -14.38
C VAL A 66 -8.96 7.32 -14.25
N PRO A 67 -9.39 8.54 -13.83
CA PRO A 67 -8.46 9.62 -13.53
C PRO A 67 -7.39 9.19 -12.52
N TYR A 68 -6.12 9.46 -12.84
CA TYR A 68 -4.98 9.11 -12.01
C TYR A 68 -3.81 10.08 -12.25
N LEU A 69 -3.36 10.74 -11.17
CA LEU A 69 -2.30 11.76 -11.18
C LEU A 69 -2.55 12.83 -12.27
N PHE A 70 -1.72 12.84 -13.33
CA PHE A 70 -1.76 13.79 -14.44
C PHE A 70 -2.44 13.23 -15.70
N GLY A 71 -3.23 12.17 -15.58
CA GLY A 71 -3.89 11.54 -16.72
C GLY A 71 -4.93 10.51 -16.30
N THR A 72 -4.94 9.37 -17.00
CA THR A 72 -5.78 8.22 -16.66
C THR A 72 -4.95 6.94 -16.56
N ALA A 73 -5.44 5.98 -15.80
CA ALA A 73 -4.79 4.69 -15.63
C ALA A 73 -5.82 3.55 -15.67
N THR A 74 -5.42 2.41 -16.25
CA THR A 74 -6.13 1.14 -16.13
C THR A 74 -5.77 0.45 -14.81
N ARG A 75 -6.51 -0.60 -14.45
CA ARG A 75 -6.19 -1.43 -13.28
C ARG A 75 -4.75 -1.96 -13.28
N GLU A 76 -4.24 -2.38 -14.44
CA GLU A 76 -2.86 -2.84 -14.61
C GLU A 76 -1.87 -1.73 -14.27
N ARG A 77 -2.04 -0.55 -14.87
CA ARG A 77 -1.13 0.57 -14.66
C ARG A 77 -1.15 1.07 -13.21
N LEU A 78 -2.30 1.02 -12.53
CA LEU A 78 -2.40 1.41 -11.12
C LEU A 78 -1.53 0.52 -10.23
N VAL A 79 -1.65 -0.81 -10.37
CA VAL A 79 -0.90 -1.75 -9.53
C VAL A 79 0.58 -1.80 -9.88
N ASP A 80 0.92 -1.64 -11.16
CA ASP A 80 2.32 -1.61 -11.62
C ASP A 80 3.03 -0.35 -11.11
N ASN A 81 2.39 0.82 -11.20
CA ASN A 81 2.95 2.07 -10.68
C ASN A 81 3.17 2.02 -9.16
N GLU A 82 2.27 1.38 -8.41
CA GLU A 82 2.42 1.19 -6.96
C GLU A 82 3.68 0.36 -6.65
N LEU A 83 3.89 -0.73 -7.38
CA LEU A 83 5.07 -1.58 -7.24
C LEU A 83 6.36 -0.85 -7.66
N GLU A 84 6.32 -0.09 -8.77
CA GLU A 84 7.44 0.73 -9.21
C GLU A 84 7.79 1.82 -8.20
N ALA A 85 6.79 2.49 -7.62
CA ALA A 85 7.00 3.48 -6.57
C ALA A 85 7.67 2.84 -5.35
N LEU A 86 7.19 1.67 -4.90
CA LEU A 86 7.80 0.94 -3.77
C LEU A 86 9.28 0.59 -4.02
N ARG A 87 9.62 0.23 -5.26
CA ARG A 87 10.99 -0.13 -5.68
C ARG A 87 11.92 1.08 -5.79
N ASN A 88 11.44 2.15 -6.43
CA ASN A 88 12.30 3.20 -6.95
C ASN A 88 12.33 4.46 -6.06
N CYS A 89 11.26 4.73 -5.31
CA CYS A 89 11.11 5.98 -4.57
C CYS A 89 11.50 5.86 -3.09
N PHE A 90 11.50 4.65 -2.54
CA PHE A 90 11.80 4.41 -1.13
C PHE A 90 13.10 3.60 -1.01
N ASN A 91 13.79 3.75 0.11
CA ASN A 91 15.02 3.00 0.41
C ASN A 91 15.26 2.91 1.92
N GLU A 92 15.89 1.83 2.36
CA GLU A 92 16.14 1.55 3.79
C GLU A 92 17.12 2.51 4.47
N ALA A 93 17.88 3.31 3.73
CA ALA A 93 18.83 4.24 4.35
C ALA A 93 18.12 5.40 5.06
N VAL A 94 16.90 5.75 4.61
CA VAL A 94 16.13 6.84 5.19
C VAL A 94 14.68 6.46 5.52
N HIS A 95 14.14 5.39 4.92
CA HIS A 95 12.77 4.95 5.18
C HIS A 95 12.72 3.69 6.04
N ASP A 96 11.75 3.66 6.95
CA ASP A 96 11.36 2.46 7.67
C ASP A 96 10.10 1.85 7.06
N PHE A 97 10.03 0.52 7.03
CA PHE A 97 8.94 -0.24 6.42
C PHE A 97 8.26 -1.13 7.45
N TYR A 98 6.93 -1.12 7.47
CA TYR A 98 6.12 -1.92 8.38
C TYR A 98 5.01 -2.65 7.63
N LEU A 99 4.95 -3.97 7.78
CA LEU A 99 3.77 -4.75 7.40
C LEU A 99 2.71 -4.58 8.48
N ILE A 100 1.53 -4.11 8.06
CA ILE A 100 0.37 -3.95 8.94
C ILE A 100 -0.80 -4.74 8.39
N GLU A 101 -1.41 -5.57 9.24
CA GLU A 101 -2.60 -6.35 8.92
C GLU A 101 -3.68 -6.04 9.97
N PRO A 102 -4.52 -5.01 9.74
CA PRO A 102 -5.42 -4.45 10.75
C PRO A 102 -6.36 -5.48 11.39
N LYS A 103 -6.84 -6.43 10.59
CA LYS A 103 -7.86 -7.41 10.98
C LYS A 103 -7.32 -8.45 11.95
N ILE A 104 -6.10 -8.94 11.71
CA ILE A 104 -5.48 -9.95 12.56
C ILE A 104 -4.60 -9.34 13.67
N GLY A 105 -4.12 -8.10 13.51
CA GLY A 105 -3.36 -7.40 14.53
C GLY A 105 -1.85 -7.39 14.28
N THR A 106 -1.41 -7.77 13.08
CA THR A 106 0.02 -7.75 12.71
C THR A 106 0.51 -6.31 12.62
N PHE A 107 1.65 -6.07 13.25
CA PHE A 107 2.46 -4.87 13.07
C PHE A 107 3.91 -5.32 13.17
N ARG A 108 4.62 -5.35 12.04
CA ARG A 108 5.98 -5.91 11.97
C ARG A 108 6.87 -5.02 11.11
N LYS A 109 8.02 -4.62 11.65
CA LYS A 109 9.07 -3.97 10.86
C LYS A 109 9.65 -4.99 9.88
N ILE A 110 9.77 -4.61 8.62
CA ILE A 110 10.26 -5.46 7.53
C ILE A 110 11.35 -4.73 6.75
N ARG A 111 12.10 -5.46 5.94
CA ARG A 111 13.02 -4.90 4.95
C ARG A 111 12.27 -4.45 3.70
N GLN A 112 12.81 -3.47 2.98
CA GLN A 112 12.30 -3.04 1.67
C GLN A 112 12.22 -4.23 0.71
N LYS A 113 13.24 -5.10 0.68
CA LYS A 113 13.23 -6.30 -0.17
C LYS A 113 12.05 -7.22 0.12
N GLU A 114 11.65 -7.32 1.39
CA GLU A 114 10.49 -8.14 1.79
C GLU A 114 9.19 -7.44 1.38
N ALA A 115 9.10 -6.12 1.56
CA ALA A 115 7.96 -5.31 1.10
C ALA A 115 7.74 -5.45 -0.42
N VAL A 116 8.81 -5.30 -1.20
CA VAL A 116 8.78 -5.43 -2.66
C VAL A 116 8.36 -6.83 -3.08
N ALA A 117 8.97 -7.87 -2.49
CA ALA A 117 8.63 -9.26 -2.83
C ALA A 117 7.15 -9.58 -2.57
N MET A 118 6.61 -9.13 -1.42
CA MET A 118 5.19 -9.33 -1.09
C MET A 118 4.27 -8.61 -2.08
N LEU A 119 4.59 -7.37 -2.44
CA LEU A 119 3.75 -6.60 -3.37
C LEU A 119 3.87 -7.13 -4.81
N GLU A 120 5.05 -7.57 -5.23
CA GLU A 120 5.30 -8.20 -6.53
C GLU A 120 4.49 -9.48 -6.68
N GLU A 121 4.55 -10.39 -5.70
CA GLU A 121 3.74 -11.62 -5.71
C GLU A 121 2.24 -11.31 -5.82
N HIS A 122 1.78 -10.28 -5.10
CA HIS A 122 0.38 -9.85 -5.15
C HIS A 122 0.00 -9.30 -6.53
N THR A 123 0.83 -8.42 -7.10
CA THR A 123 0.61 -7.84 -8.43
C THR A 123 0.61 -8.92 -9.51
N GLU A 124 1.52 -9.90 -9.44
CA GLU A 124 1.51 -11.04 -10.35
C GLU A 124 0.22 -11.86 -10.27
N ASN A 125 -0.31 -12.08 -9.07
CA ASN A 125 -1.56 -12.81 -8.88
C ASN A 125 -2.76 -12.06 -9.46
N LEU A 126 -2.80 -10.73 -9.31
CA LEU A 126 -3.82 -9.90 -9.97
C LEU A 126 -3.72 -9.98 -11.49
N HIS A 127 -2.52 -9.88 -12.06
CA HIS A 127 -2.32 -10.03 -13.50
C HIS A 127 -2.77 -11.40 -14.01
N LYS A 128 -2.45 -12.49 -13.29
CA LYS A 128 -2.92 -13.84 -13.64
C LYS A 128 -4.44 -13.93 -13.66
N LEU A 129 -5.10 -13.42 -12.62
CA LEU A 129 -6.57 -13.35 -12.53
C LEU A 129 -7.17 -12.63 -13.75
N TRP A 130 -6.61 -11.48 -14.12
CA TRP A 130 -7.10 -10.68 -15.23
C TRP A 130 -6.85 -11.31 -16.61
N GLN A 131 -5.79 -12.12 -16.75
CA GLN A 131 -5.57 -12.90 -17.96
C GLN A 131 -6.60 -14.02 -18.09
N GLU A 132 -6.99 -14.65 -16.99
CA GLU A 132 -8.04 -15.67 -16.98
C GLU A 132 -9.41 -15.06 -17.30
N GLU A 133 -9.74 -13.89 -16.75
CA GLU A 133 -10.94 -13.13 -17.11
C GLU A 133 -11.02 -12.86 -18.62
N LYS A 134 -9.91 -12.45 -19.25
CA LYS A 134 -9.85 -12.19 -20.70
C LYS A 134 -10.08 -13.46 -21.52
N ARG A 135 -9.63 -14.62 -21.03
CA ARG A 135 -9.82 -15.92 -21.71
C ARG A 135 -11.23 -16.47 -21.59
N ASN A 136 -11.93 -16.21 -20.49
CA ASN A 136 -13.28 -16.71 -20.25
C ASN A 136 -14.38 -15.87 -20.92
N VAL A 137 -14.04 -14.66 -21.39
CA VAL A 137 -14.95 -13.75 -22.11
C VAL A 137 -14.78 -13.85 -23.64
N ALA A 138 -13.70 -14.50 -24.10
CA ALA A 138 -13.43 -14.81 -25.51
C ALA A 138 -14.09 -16.14 -25.92
#